data_AF-A0AAW6U177-F1
#
_entry.id   AF-A0AAW6U177-F1
#
_cell.length_a   1.000
_cell.length_b   1.000
_cell.length_c   1.000
_cell.angle_alpha   90.00
_cell.angle_beta   90.00
_cell.angle_gamma   90.00
#
_symmetry.space_group_name_H-M   'P 1'
#
loop_
_entity.id
_entity.type
_entity.pdbx_description
1 polymer ?
#
loop_
_entity_poly.entity_id
_entity_poly.type
_entity_poly.pdbx_seq_one_letter_code
_entity_poly.pdbx_strand_id
1 'polypeptide(L)'
;MITEPNWLRWAKQLAALAQNGLTFSDNPYDIERYEHLREIAAEMMAEGFDLDRKSFLDLFAREEGYATPKVDVRGAAFRDGKILLVREALDGGWTLPGGWADPCQSPSEAVVREIFEESGFEARVRKLAAVYDRSRHPHLPAIPFHIYKLFFLCEITGGVAAESHETTGVAFFAENEIPHNLSISRTLPFQIARMFDHLRHPALPTDCD
;
A
#
# COMPACT_ATOMS: atom_id res chain seq x y z
N MET A 1 6.60 4.33 -19.22
CA MET A 1 6.33 3.99 -17.81
C MET A 1 6.30 2.49 -17.70
N ILE A 2 7.08 1.90 -16.81
CA ILE A 2 7.02 0.46 -16.53
C ILE A 2 5.76 0.25 -15.69
N THR A 3 4.69 -0.19 -16.35
CA THR A 3 3.44 -0.57 -15.71
C THR A 3 3.53 -2.03 -15.28
N GLU A 4 2.62 -2.45 -14.40
CA GLU A 4 2.45 -3.86 -14.05
C GLU A 4 2.37 -4.73 -15.32
N PRO A 5 3.14 -5.84 -15.42
CA PRO A 5 3.11 -6.68 -16.59
C PRO A 5 1.76 -7.40 -16.72
N ASN A 6 1.32 -7.61 -17.97
CA ASN A 6 0.02 -8.24 -18.24
C ASN A 6 -0.13 -9.62 -17.59
N TRP A 7 0.93 -10.44 -17.57
CA TRP A 7 0.89 -11.76 -16.95
C TRP A 7 0.52 -11.68 -15.46
N LEU A 8 1.01 -10.67 -14.74
CA LEU A 8 0.74 -10.51 -13.32
C LEU A 8 -0.70 -10.07 -13.07
N ARG A 9 -1.19 -9.13 -13.89
CA ARG A 9 -2.60 -8.71 -13.86
C ARG A 9 -3.53 -9.89 -14.14
N TRP A 10 -3.23 -10.72 -15.15
CA TRP A 10 -4.01 -11.92 -15.46
C TRP A 10 -3.95 -12.94 -14.31
N ALA A 11 -2.77 -13.19 -13.75
CA ALA A 11 -2.61 -14.12 -12.64
C ALA A 11 -3.43 -13.68 -11.40
N LYS A 12 -3.40 -12.39 -11.05
CA LYS A 12 -4.24 -11.82 -9.97
C LYS A 12 -5.73 -11.99 -10.23
N GLN A 13 -6.17 -11.70 -11.46
CA GLN A 13 -7.58 -11.87 -11.85
C GLN A 13 -8.01 -13.33 -11.76
N LEU A 14 -7.16 -14.25 -12.21
CA LEU A 14 -7.44 -15.68 -12.19
C LEU A 14 -7.49 -16.22 -10.75
N ALA A 15 -6.54 -15.82 -9.90
CA ALA A 15 -6.54 -16.16 -8.48
C ALA A 15 -7.80 -15.65 -7.77
N ALA A 16 -8.21 -14.40 -8.03
CA ALA A 16 -9.42 -13.83 -7.45
C ALA A 16 -10.70 -14.58 -7.91
N LEU A 17 -10.80 -14.93 -9.20
CA LEU A 17 -11.93 -15.73 -9.71
C LEU A 17 -11.97 -17.12 -9.07
N ALA A 18 -10.81 -17.77 -8.91
CA ALA A 18 -10.71 -19.05 -8.25
C ALA A 18 -11.17 -18.98 -6.78
N GLN A 19 -10.65 -18.01 -6.02
CA GLN A 19 -11.02 -17.80 -4.62
C GLN A 19 -12.52 -17.51 -4.45
N ASN A 20 -13.09 -16.65 -5.29
CA ASN A 20 -14.52 -16.35 -5.26
C ASN A 20 -15.34 -17.59 -5.58
N GLY A 21 -14.94 -18.37 -6.60
CA GLY A 21 -15.59 -19.63 -6.93
C GLY A 21 -15.58 -20.63 -5.77
N LEU A 22 -14.42 -20.82 -5.14
CA LEU A 22 -14.25 -21.70 -3.97
C LEU A 22 -15.06 -21.22 -2.75
N THR A 23 -15.32 -19.92 -2.64
CA THR A 23 -16.10 -19.35 -1.53
C THR A 23 -17.59 -19.63 -1.65
N PHE A 24 -18.16 -19.58 -2.86
CA PHE A 24 -19.62 -19.60 -3.06
C PHE A 24 -20.17 -20.87 -3.71
N SER A 25 -19.31 -21.74 -4.24
CA SER A 25 -19.76 -22.95 -4.92
C SER A 25 -19.86 -24.15 -3.97
N ASP A 26 -21.03 -24.78 -3.95
CA ASP A 26 -21.25 -26.08 -3.28
C ASP A 26 -21.13 -27.28 -4.25
N ASN A 27 -21.02 -27.05 -5.56
CA ASN A 27 -20.93 -28.12 -6.56
C ASN A 27 -19.49 -28.69 -6.60
N PRO A 28 -19.30 -30.01 -6.34
CA PRO A 28 -17.96 -30.62 -6.32
C PRO A 28 -17.20 -30.47 -7.64
N TYR A 29 -17.88 -30.53 -8.78
CA TYR A 29 -17.25 -30.35 -10.09
C TYR A 29 -16.77 -28.92 -10.33
N ASP A 30 -17.46 -27.94 -9.78
CA ASP A 30 -17.06 -26.53 -9.90
C ASP A 30 -15.93 -26.21 -8.93
N ILE A 31 -15.95 -26.77 -7.72
CA ILE A 31 -14.85 -26.68 -6.75
C ILE A 31 -13.55 -27.22 -7.37
N GLU A 32 -13.56 -28.41 -7.98
CA GLU A 32 -12.39 -28.96 -8.67
C GLU A 32 -11.86 -28.04 -9.79
N ARG A 33 -12.77 -27.37 -10.52
CA ARG A 33 -12.39 -26.41 -11.57
C ARG A 33 -11.72 -25.18 -10.96
N TYR A 34 -12.27 -24.62 -9.89
CA TYR A 34 -11.70 -23.44 -9.23
C TYR A 34 -10.35 -23.75 -8.59
N GLU A 35 -10.16 -24.95 -8.04
CA GLU A 35 -8.85 -25.42 -7.59
C GLU A 35 -7.82 -25.42 -8.73
N HIS A 36 -8.19 -25.94 -9.90
CA HIS A 36 -7.31 -25.92 -11.07
C HIS A 36 -7.02 -24.48 -11.55
N LEU A 37 -8.00 -23.56 -11.52
CA LEU A 37 -7.75 -22.15 -11.83
C LEU A 37 -6.75 -21.51 -10.86
N ARG A 38 -6.83 -21.87 -9.57
CA ARG A 38 -5.88 -21.42 -8.54
C ARG A 38 -4.46 -21.92 -8.82
N GLU A 39 -4.32 -23.19 -9.25
CA GLU A 39 -3.04 -23.76 -9.65
C GLU A 39 -2.42 -23.03 -10.85
N ILE A 40 -3.21 -22.75 -11.89
CA ILE A 40 -2.74 -22.01 -13.08
C ILE A 40 -2.28 -20.60 -12.66
N ALA A 41 -3.04 -19.91 -11.81
CA ALA A 41 -2.64 -18.59 -11.32
C ALA A 41 -1.31 -18.64 -10.55
N ALA A 42 -1.11 -19.69 -9.72
CA ALA A 42 0.13 -19.90 -8.98
C ALA A 42 1.32 -20.18 -9.92
N GLU A 43 1.12 -20.94 -11.00
CA GLU A 43 2.14 -21.21 -12.01
C GLU A 43 2.55 -19.94 -12.77
N MET A 44 1.58 -19.11 -13.15
CA MET A 44 1.86 -17.82 -13.78
C MET A 44 2.67 -16.90 -12.86
N MET A 45 2.35 -16.88 -11.55
CA MET A 45 3.12 -16.09 -10.60
C MET A 45 4.51 -16.68 -10.32
N ALA A 46 4.62 -18.00 -10.23
CA ALA A 46 5.90 -18.70 -10.06
C ALA A 46 6.89 -18.34 -11.17
N GLU A 47 6.46 -18.44 -12.43
CA GLU A 47 7.26 -18.09 -13.60
C GLU A 47 7.65 -16.60 -13.59
N GLY A 48 6.69 -15.72 -13.30
CA GLY A 48 6.90 -14.28 -13.39
C GLY A 48 7.74 -13.68 -12.25
N PHE A 49 7.78 -14.32 -11.08
CA PHE A 49 8.57 -13.90 -9.92
C PHE A 49 9.85 -14.72 -9.72
N ASP A 50 10.09 -15.77 -10.52
CA ASP A 50 11.19 -16.72 -10.34
C ASP A 50 11.19 -17.36 -8.94
N LEU A 51 10.01 -17.84 -8.52
CA LEU A 51 9.77 -18.51 -7.25
C LEU A 51 9.02 -19.83 -7.48
N ASP A 52 8.97 -20.68 -6.47
CA ASP A 52 8.25 -21.94 -6.58
C ASP A 52 6.72 -21.76 -6.53
N ARG A 53 6.00 -22.62 -7.25
CA ARG A 53 4.53 -22.63 -7.27
C ARG A 53 3.92 -22.78 -5.88
N LYS A 54 4.55 -23.55 -4.98
CA LYS A 54 4.01 -23.81 -3.64
C LYS A 54 4.00 -22.53 -2.80
N SER A 55 4.98 -21.64 -2.96
CA SER A 55 4.98 -20.32 -2.32
C SER A 55 3.73 -19.50 -2.65
N PHE A 56 3.23 -19.56 -3.89
CA PHE A 56 2.01 -18.86 -4.29
C PHE A 56 0.73 -19.58 -3.85
N LEU A 57 0.71 -20.91 -3.89
CA LEU A 57 -0.42 -21.68 -3.34
C LEU A 57 -0.57 -21.44 -1.82
N ASP A 58 0.53 -21.47 -1.08
CA ASP A 58 0.58 -21.17 0.35
C ASP A 58 0.17 -19.71 0.62
N LEU A 59 0.45 -18.79 -0.31
CA LEU A 59 0.01 -17.40 -0.21
C LEU A 59 -1.51 -17.28 -0.39
N PHE A 60 -2.08 -17.91 -1.43
CA PHE A 60 -3.51 -17.85 -1.72
C PHE A 60 -4.34 -18.56 -0.63
N ALA A 61 -3.82 -19.62 -0.03
CA ALA A 61 -4.50 -20.35 1.03
C ALA A 61 -4.65 -19.56 2.36
N ARG A 62 -4.02 -18.39 2.48
CA ARG A 62 -4.14 -17.52 3.67
C ARG A 62 -5.40 -16.67 3.69
N GLU A 63 -6.14 -16.64 2.58
CA GLU A 63 -7.35 -15.84 2.46
C GLU A 63 -8.54 -16.76 2.13
N GLU A 64 -9.63 -16.50 2.83
CA GLU A 64 -10.94 -17.12 2.58
C GLU A 64 -11.96 -16.01 2.32
N GLY A 65 -13.06 -16.36 1.66
CA GLY A 65 -14.08 -15.38 1.29
C GLY A 65 -13.79 -14.67 -0.03
N TYR A 66 -14.63 -13.67 -0.33
CA TYR A 66 -14.51 -12.91 -1.58
C TYR A 66 -13.20 -12.12 -1.62
N ALA A 67 -12.41 -12.30 -2.69
CA ALA A 67 -11.15 -11.62 -2.90
C ALA A 67 -11.37 -10.11 -3.08
N THR A 68 -10.66 -9.30 -2.29
CA THR A 68 -10.73 -7.83 -2.35
C THR A 68 -9.32 -7.23 -2.48
N PRO A 69 -9.19 -5.99 -2.98
CA PRO A 69 -7.93 -5.27 -2.91
C PRO A 69 -7.51 -5.10 -1.45
N LYS A 70 -6.21 -5.26 -1.17
CA LYS A 70 -5.65 -4.89 0.14
C LYS A 70 -5.67 -3.38 0.32
N VAL A 71 -5.65 -2.92 1.56
CA VAL A 71 -5.69 -1.50 1.91
C VAL A 71 -4.39 -1.09 2.58
N ASP A 72 -3.69 -0.14 1.97
CA ASP A 72 -2.50 0.53 2.52
C ASP A 72 -2.88 1.98 2.86
N VAL A 73 -2.42 2.46 4.01
CA VAL A 73 -2.63 3.85 4.46
C VAL A 73 -1.30 4.60 4.48
N ARG A 74 -1.32 5.89 4.11
CA ARG A 74 -0.14 6.77 4.10
C ARG A 74 -0.47 8.10 4.75
N GLY A 75 0.33 8.50 5.73
CA GLY A 75 0.18 9.72 6.49
C GLY A 75 1.04 10.86 5.96
N ALA A 76 0.43 11.82 5.27
CA ALA A 76 1.06 13.09 4.95
C ALA A 76 0.92 14.06 6.12
N ALA A 77 1.75 13.87 7.15
CA ALA A 77 1.73 14.67 8.36
C ALA A 77 2.60 15.92 8.23
N PHE A 78 2.01 17.09 8.48
CA PHE A 78 2.70 18.37 8.33
C PHE A 78 2.97 19.08 9.65
N ARG A 79 4.11 19.78 9.70
CA ARG A 79 4.47 20.77 10.73
C ARG A 79 5.25 21.91 10.07
N ASP A 80 4.83 23.14 10.29
CA ASP A 80 5.45 24.36 9.73
C ASP A 80 5.67 24.29 8.20
N GLY A 81 4.69 23.75 7.48
CA GLY A 81 4.74 23.61 6.02
C GLY A 81 5.72 22.54 5.51
N LYS A 82 6.35 21.75 6.41
CA LYS A 82 7.20 20.62 6.05
C LYS A 82 6.47 19.30 6.29
N ILE A 83 6.69 18.33 5.41
CA ILE A 83 6.09 17.00 5.49
C ILE A 83 7.01 16.04 6.26
N LEU A 84 6.43 15.21 7.10
CA LEU A 84 7.13 14.12 7.79
C LEU A 84 7.42 12.98 6.80
N LEU A 85 8.67 12.57 6.72
CA LEU A 85 9.08 11.31 6.08
C LEU A 85 9.86 10.46 7.07
N VAL A 86 9.78 9.15 6.86
CA VAL A 86 10.59 8.15 7.57
C VAL A 86 11.46 7.38 6.59
N ARG A 87 12.59 6.86 7.05
CA ARG A 87 13.51 6.07 6.24
C ARG A 87 13.40 4.59 6.55
N GLU A 88 12.96 3.82 5.57
CA GLU A 88 12.77 2.36 5.68
C GLU A 88 14.09 1.64 5.93
N ALA A 89 14.13 0.72 6.90
CA ALA A 89 15.28 -0.13 7.14
C ALA A 89 15.56 -1.10 5.96
N LEU A 90 14.50 -1.52 5.26
CA LEU A 90 14.58 -2.55 4.22
C LEU A 90 15.31 -2.07 2.94
N ASP A 91 14.99 -0.87 2.47
CA ASP A 91 15.52 -0.33 1.21
C ASP A 91 16.31 0.98 1.37
N GLY A 92 16.36 1.54 2.59
CA GLY A 92 17.05 2.79 2.89
C GLY A 92 16.39 4.04 2.28
N GLY A 93 15.22 3.90 1.67
CA GLY A 93 14.48 4.96 1.01
C GLY A 93 13.57 5.72 1.97
N TRP A 94 13.31 6.99 1.67
CA TRP A 94 12.34 7.80 2.39
C TRP A 94 10.92 7.58 1.89
N THR A 95 9.94 7.56 2.79
CA THR A 95 8.52 7.38 2.46
C THR A 95 7.65 8.18 3.43
N LEU A 96 6.39 8.41 3.03
CA LEU A 96 5.36 8.79 3.99
C LEU A 96 5.14 7.65 4.99
N PRO A 97 5.03 7.96 6.29
CA PRO A 97 4.70 6.95 7.28
C PRO A 97 3.43 6.18 6.92
N GLY A 98 3.40 4.88 7.15
CA GLY A 98 2.23 4.09 6.82
C GLY A 98 2.52 2.65 6.46
N GLY A 99 1.46 1.85 6.51
CA GLY A 99 1.52 0.43 6.23
C GLY A 99 0.15 -0.13 5.88
N TRP A 100 -0.01 -1.42 6.14
CA TRP A 100 -1.28 -2.11 5.97
C TRP A 100 -2.31 -1.61 6.99
N ALA A 101 -3.56 -1.45 6.55
CA ALA A 101 -4.64 -1.23 7.48
C ALA A 101 -4.97 -2.53 8.23
N ASP A 102 -4.86 -2.51 9.56
CA ASP A 102 -5.17 -3.68 10.37
C ASP A 102 -6.69 -3.92 10.46
N PRO A 103 -7.11 -5.20 10.56
CA PRO A 103 -8.48 -5.53 10.92
C PRO A 103 -8.90 -4.86 12.24
N CYS A 104 -10.18 -4.53 12.35
CA CYS A 104 -10.77 -3.88 13.53
C CYS A 104 -10.26 -2.46 13.82
N GLN A 105 -9.58 -1.82 12.86
CA GLN A 105 -9.24 -0.39 12.92
C GLN A 105 -9.96 0.37 11.79
N SER A 106 -10.42 1.58 12.09
CA SER A 106 -10.79 2.52 11.04
C SER A 106 -9.53 2.95 10.26
N PRO A 107 -9.66 3.35 8.99
CA PRO A 107 -8.51 3.85 8.22
C PRO A 107 -7.79 5.04 8.87
N SER A 108 -8.53 5.88 9.60
CA SER A 108 -7.97 7.01 10.36
C SER A 108 -7.18 6.56 11.59
N GLU A 109 -7.61 5.51 12.29
CA GLU A 109 -6.86 4.96 13.41
C GLU A 109 -5.57 4.30 12.92
N ALA A 110 -5.65 3.54 11.82
CA ALA A 110 -4.49 2.89 11.21
C ALA A 110 -3.40 3.91 10.86
N VAL A 111 -3.74 4.98 10.11
CA VAL A 111 -2.72 5.96 9.71
C VAL A 111 -2.13 6.74 10.88
N VAL A 112 -2.91 7.02 11.94
CA VAL A 112 -2.40 7.69 13.14
C VAL A 112 -1.47 6.77 13.94
N ARG A 113 -1.81 5.47 14.04
CA ARG A 113 -0.95 4.45 14.63
C ARG A 113 0.39 4.37 13.91
N GLU A 114 0.38 4.22 12.58
CA GLU A 114 1.60 4.12 11.78
C GLU A 114 2.50 5.36 11.93
N ILE A 115 1.94 6.58 11.89
CA ILE A 115 2.72 7.81 12.13
C ILE A 115 3.39 7.76 13.51
N PHE A 116 2.69 7.30 14.54
CA PHE A 116 3.25 7.21 15.89
C PHE A 116 4.35 6.13 15.99
N GLU A 117 4.08 4.92 15.50
CA GLU A 117 5.00 3.78 15.59
C GLU A 117 6.29 4.00 14.79
N GLU A 118 6.19 4.60 13.59
CA GLU A 118 7.33 4.77 12.69
C GLU A 118 8.15 6.04 12.97
N SER A 119 7.59 7.02 13.68
CA SER A 119 8.22 8.34 13.83
C SER A 119 8.25 8.93 15.25
N GLY A 120 7.46 8.38 16.17
CA GLY A 120 7.27 8.91 17.53
C GLY A 120 6.40 10.16 17.64
N PHE A 121 5.78 10.61 16.55
CA PHE A 121 4.91 11.79 16.54
C PHE A 121 3.44 11.43 16.71
N GLU A 122 2.72 12.26 17.46
CA GLU A 122 1.27 12.20 17.52
C GLU A 122 0.68 13.07 16.41
N ALA A 123 -0.37 12.56 15.76
CA ALA A 123 -1.02 13.26 14.66
C ALA A 123 -2.54 13.11 14.70
N ARG A 124 -3.22 14.04 14.04
CA ARG A 124 -4.66 13.95 13.75
C ARG A 124 -4.91 13.98 12.25
N VAL A 125 -5.82 13.12 11.78
CA VAL A 125 -6.30 13.15 10.40
C VAL A 125 -7.13 14.41 10.16
N ARG A 126 -6.86 15.10 9.06
CA ARG A 126 -7.64 16.25 8.59
C ARG A 126 -8.55 15.91 7.42
N LYS A 127 -8.05 15.10 6.49
CA LYS A 127 -8.75 14.78 5.25
C LYS A 127 -8.18 13.50 4.61
N LEU A 128 -9.04 12.70 3.97
CA LEU A 128 -8.60 11.72 2.96
C LEU A 128 -8.27 12.48 1.66
N ALA A 129 -6.99 12.65 1.38
CA ALA A 129 -6.50 13.46 0.28
C ALA A 129 -6.57 12.72 -1.05
N ALA A 130 -6.20 11.45 -1.08
CA ALA A 130 -6.26 10.63 -2.29
C ALA A 130 -6.50 9.15 -2.01
N VAL A 131 -7.08 8.46 -2.99
CA VAL A 131 -7.17 7.01 -3.07
C VAL A 131 -6.62 6.60 -4.44
N TYR A 132 -5.50 5.88 -4.43
CA TYR A 132 -4.85 5.44 -5.66
C TYR A 132 -4.78 3.92 -5.75
N ASP A 133 -5.05 3.39 -6.93
CA ASP A 133 -4.73 2.01 -7.28
C ASP A 133 -3.22 1.87 -7.53
N ARG A 134 -2.52 1.13 -6.65
CA ARG A 134 -1.07 0.92 -6.75
C ARG A 134 -0.66 0.39 -8.13
N SER A 135 -1.46 -0.47 -8.75
CA SER A 135 -1.16 -1.12 -10.03
C SER A 135 -1.17 -0.15 -11.22
N ARG A 136 -1.81 1.02 -11.06
CA ARG A 136 -1.91 2.06 -12.10
C ARG A 136 -0.77 3.07 -12.06
N HIS A 137 0.08 3.00 -11.05
CA HIS A 137 1.24 3.88 -10.85
C HIS A 137 2.56 3.09 -10.94
N PRO A 138 3.69 3.74 -11.28
CA PRO A 138 4.97 3.06 -11.51
C PRO A 138 5.68 2.65 -10.20
N HIS A 139 4.97 1.99 -9.28
CA HIS A 139 5.55 1.41 -8.07
C HIS A 139 6.36 0.16 -8.41
N LEU A 140 7.58 0.08 -7.88
CA LEU A 140 8.48 -1.06 -8.06
C LEU A 140 8.98 -1.58 -6.71
N PRO A 141 9.21 -2.90 -6.55
CA PRO A 141 8.93 -3.95 -7.53
C PRO A 141 7.42 -4.22 -7.70
N ALA A 142 7.07 -5.00 -8.73
CA ALA A 142 5.74 -5.57 -8.84
C ALA A 142 5.50 -6.53 -7.66
N ILE A 143 4.25 -6.66 -7.21
CA ILE A 143 3.89 -7.49 -6.06
C ILE A 143 2.62 -8.29 -6.35
N PRO A 144 2.40 -9.46 -5.70
CA PRO A 144 1.30 -10.36 -6.02
C PRO A 144 -0.08 -9.86 -5.60
N PHE A 145 -0.17 -8.71 -4.92
CA PHE A 145 -1.43 -8.13 -4.45
C PHE A 145 -1.90 -6.97 -5.33
N HIS A 146 -3.21 -6.78 -5.36
CA HIS A 146 -3.83 -5.55 -5.82
C HIS A 146 -4.19 -4.69 -4.60
N ILE A 147 -3.87 -3.39 -4.64
CA ILE A 147 -3.86 -2.54 -3.43
C ILE A 147 -4.44 -1.17 -3.72
N TYR A 148 -5.36 -0.75 -2.85
CA TYR A 148 -5.76 0.65 -2.73
C TYR A 148 -4.91 1.35 -1.68
N LYS A 149 -4.28 2.45 -2.08
CA LYS A 149 -3.44 3.28 -1.23
C LYS A 149 -4.20 4.55 -0.85
N LEU A 150 -4.53 4.69 0.42
CA LEU A 150 -5.25 5.82 0.98
C LEU A 150 -4.25 6.81 1.57
N PHE A 151 -4.20 8.02 1.02
CA PHE A 151 -3.33 9.09 1.49
C PHE A 151 -4.13 10.05 2.35
N PHE A 152 -3.75 10.18 3.62
CA PHE A 152 -4.38 11.10 4.57
C PHE A 152 -3.51 12.33 4.77
N LEU A 153 -4.13 13.50 4.69
CA LEU A 153 -3.52 14.74 5.16
C LEU A 153 -3.66 14.79 6.68
N CYS A 154 -2.54 14.91 7.38
CA CYS A 154 -2.47 14.89 8.83
C CYS A 154 -1.75 16.13 9.37
N GLU A 155 -2.05 16.47 10.62
CA GLU A 155 -1.37 17.53 11.36
C GLU A 155 -0.70 16.92 12.59
N ILE A 156 0.56 17.29 12.82
CA ILE A 156 1.31 16.90 14.02
C ILE A 156 0.74 17.65 15.23
N THR A 157 0.35 16.92 16.27
CA THR A 157 -0.24 17.48 17.50
C THR A 157 0.67 17.36 18.72
N GLY A 158 1.71 16.55 18.65
CA GLY A 158 2.61 16.28 19.77
C GLY A 158 3.66 15.23 19.41
N GLY A 159 4.33 14.70 20.43
CA GLY A 159 5.39 13.69 20.28
C GLY A 159 6.76 14.26 19.91
N VAL A 160 7.74 13.36 19.86
CA VAL A 160 9.15 13.66 19.56
C VAL A 160 9.69 12.59 18.62
N ALA A 161 10.65 12.96 17.78
CA ALA A 161 11.23 12.04 16.82
C ALA A 161 11.82 10.82 17.54
N ALA A 162 11.37 9.63 17.16
CA ALA A 162 11.87 8.36 17.62
C ALA A 162 11.99 7.40 16.43
N GLU A 163 13.14 6.73 16.34
CA GLU A 163 13.33 5.64 15.39
C GLU A 163 12.67 4.36 15.91
N SER A 164 12.38 3.44 14.99
CA SER A 164 11.84 2.13 15.31
C SER A 164 12.74 1.02 14.74
N HIS A 165 12.33 -0.23 14.89
CA HIS A 165 13.00 -1.35 14.25
C HIS A 165 12.80 -1.36 12.72
N GLU A 166 11.74 -0.72 12.23
CA GLU A 166 11.40 -0.65 10.80
C GLU A 166 11.91 0.65 10.15
N THR A 167 12.13 1.69 10.95
CA THR A 167 12.51 3.03 10.49
C THR A 167 13.83 3.51 11.10
N THR A 168 14.79 3.82 10.24
CA THR A 168 16.17 4.20 10.60
C THR A 168 16.41 5.70 10.53
N GLY A 169 15.36 6.50 10.39
CA GLY A 169 15.46 7.95 10.28
C GLY A 169 14.09 8.60 10.20
N VAL A 170 13.99 9.77 10.83
CA VAL A 170 12.75 10.55 10.94
C VAL A 170 13.09 12.01 10.70
N ALA A 171 12.47 12.64 9.69
CA ALA A 171 12.76 14.04 9.38
C ALA A 171 11.59 14.75 8.70
N PHE A 172 11.60 16.08 8.81
CA PHE A 172 10.67 16.96 8.13
C PHE A 172 11.35 17.63 6.93
N PHE A 173 10.68 17.59 5.78
CA PHE A 173 11.22 18.12 4.53
C PHE A 173 10.28 19.19 3.96
N ALA A 174 10.85 20.31 3.52
CA ALA A 174 10.12 21.23 2.66
C ALA A 174 9.94 20.60 1.27
N GLU A 175 8.97 21.11 0.50
CA GLU A 175 8.66 20.58 -0.85
C GLU A 175 9.86 20.60 -1.81
N ASN A 176 10.73 21.60 -1.68
CA ASN A 176 11.96 21.73 -2.46
C ASN A 176 13.16 20.99 -1.85
N GLU A 177 12.98 20.29 -0.73
CA GLU A 177 14.01 19.55 0.01
C GLU A 177 13.72 18.05 0.05
N ILE A 178 12.74 17.55 -0.72
CA ILE A 178 12.36 16.13 -0.74
C ILE A 178 13.56 15.28 -1.22
N PRO A 179 13.98 14.25 -0.47
CA PRO A 179 15.10 13.39 -0.85
C PRO A 179 14.87 12.68 -2.18
N HIS A 180 15.92 12.53 -2.99
CA HIS A 180 15.84 11.79 -4.25
C HIS A 180 15.70 10.27 -4.05
N ASN A 181 16.19 9.74 -2.93
CA ASN A 181 16.12 8.32 -2.59
C ASN A 181 14.79 7.96 -1.92
N LEU A 182 13.67 8.05 -2.65
CA LEU A 182 12.37 7.61 -2.14
C LEU A 182 12.21 6.09 -2.23
N SER A 183 11.51 5.50 -1.27
CA SER A 183 11.03 4.12 -1.36
C SER A 183 9.85 4.07 -2.33
N ILE A 184 10.15 3.95 -3.63
CA ILE A 184 9.15 3.99 -4.71
C ILE A 184 8.17 2.80 -4.69
N SER A 185 8.43 1.76 -3.90
CA SER A 185 7.48 0.68 -3.64
C SER A 185 6.28 1.16 -2.82
N ARG A 186 6.48 2.19 -1.97
CA ARG A 186 5.54 2.72 -0.99
C ARG A 186 4.99 4.09 -1.38
N THR A 187 5.86 5.03 -1.77
CA THR A 187 5.48 6.42 -2.07
C THR A 187 6.24 6.95 -3.29
N LEU A 188 5.51 7.55 -4.23
CA LEU A 188 6.07 8.17 -5.44
C LEU A 188 6.22 9.69 -5.29
N PRO A 189 7.18 10.32 -6.02
CA PRO A 189 7.38 11.77 -5.95
C PRO A 189 6.12 12.60 -6.18
N PHE A 190 5.30 12.22 -7.18
CA PHE A 190 4.08 12.97 -7.50
C PHE A 190 3.04 12.85 -6.39
N GLN A 191 2.99 11.73 -5.65
CA GLN A 191 2.05 11.55 -4.54
C GLN A 191 2.41 12.52 -3.41
N ILE A 192 3.71 12.70 -3.11
CA ILE A 192 4.18 13.70 -2.14
C ILE A 192 3.81 15.12 -2.61
N ALA A 193 4.09 15.46 -3.87
CA ALA A 193 3.74 16.77 -4.42
C ALA A 193 2.22 17.06 -4.31
N ARG A 194 1.37 16.07 -4.59
CA ARG A 194 -0.09 16.19 -4.41
C ARG A 194 -0.48 16.45 -2.96
N MET A 195 0.25 15.93 -1.98
CA MET A 195 -0.03 16.24 -0.56
C MET A 195 0.27 17.70 -0.22
N PHE A 196 1.33 18.28 -0.79
CA PHE A 196 1.58 19.72 -0.68
C PHE A 196 0.48 20.56 -1.37
N ASP A 197 -0.06 20.12 -2.50
CA ASP A 197 -1.20 20.78 -3.15
C ASP A 197 -2.44 20.76 -2.24
N HIS A 198 -2.75 19.62 -1.61
CA HIS A 198 -3.85 19.54 -0.66
C HIS A 198 -3.61 20.37 0.60
N LEU A 199 -2.36 20.53 1.05
CA LEU A 199 -2.02 21.44 2.14
C LEU A 199 -2.31 22.90 1.76
N ARG A 200 -1.89 23.34 0.55
CA ARG A 200 -2.12 24.69 0.03
C ARG A 200 -3.60 24.97 -0.26
N HIS A 201 -4.32 23.97 -0.72
CA HIS A 201 -5.71 24.07 -1.15
C HIS A 201 -6.60 23.03 -0.43
N PRO A 202 -6.96 23.27 0.84
CA PRO A 202 -7.72 22.30 1.64
C PRO A 202 -9.08 21.91 1.04
N ALA A 203 -9.66 22.78 0.20
CA ALA A 203 -10.94 22.58 -0.47
C ALA A 203 -10.86 21.72 -1.74
N LEU A 204 -9.67 21.30 -2.18
CA LEU A 204 -9.57 20.33 -3.28
C LEU A 204 -10.40 19.09 -2.94
N PRO A 205 -11.04 18.42 -3.92
CA PRO A 205 -11.69 17.14 -3.69
C PRO A 205 -10.67 16.06 -3.30
N THR A 206 -11.13 14.87 -2.92
CA THR A 206 -10.26 13.70 -2.84
C THR A 206 -9.89 13.25 -4.24
N ASP A 207 -8.60 13.03 -4.51
CA ASP A 207 -8.15 12.48 -5.79
C ASP A 207 -8.44 10.98 -5.85
N CYS A 208 -9.03 10.51 -6.96
CA CYS A 208 -9.27 9.08 -7.23
C CYS A 208 -8.95 8.80 -8.70
N ASP A 209 -8.37 7.64 -9.01
CA ASP A 209 -7.99 7.23 -10.37
C ASP A 209 -8.92 6.23 -11.05
#